data_AF-A0A0N0T6A1-F1
#
_entry.id   AF-A0A0N0T6A1-F1
#
_cell.length_a   1.000
_cell.length_b   1.000
_cell.length_c   1.000
_cell.angle_alpha   90.00
_cell.angle_beta   90.00
_cell.angle_gamma   90.00
#
_symmetry.space_group_name_H-M   'P 1'
#
loop_
_entity.id
_entity.type
_entity.pdbx_description
1 polymer ?
#
loop_
_entity_poly.entity_id
_entity_poly.type
_entity_poly.pdbx_seq_one_letter_code
_entity_poly.pdbx_strand_id
1 'polypeptide(L)' 'MLTTQIVDSAAEAIEAVQAADVLDLGVRVYNRLVPDSEDGESLDEEWVIEVYSNAPAVDPDEDED' A
#
# COMPACT_ATOMS: atom_id res chain seq x y z
N MET A 1 -12.00 -2.30 -6.61
CA MET A 1 -10.56 -2.61 -6.60
C MET A 1 -10.17 -3.14 -7.97
N LEU A 2 -9.10 -2.61 -8.56
CA LEU A 2 -8.58 -2.95 -9.90
C LEU A 2 -7.38 -3.91 -9.80
N THR A 3 -6.41 -3.59 -8.94
CA THR A 3 -5.20 -4.40 -8.75
C THR A 3 -4.61 -4.18 -7.35
N THR A 4 -3.82 -5.14 -6.89
CA THR A 4 -2.95 -5.02 -5.71
C THR A 4 -1.51 -5.21 -6.13
N GLN A 5 -0.62 -4.37 -5.60
CA GLN A 5 0.82 -4.49 -5.77
C GLN A 5 1.47 -4.56 -4.38
N ILE A 6 2.56 -5.33 -4.27
CA ILE A 6 3.40 -5.39 -3.07
C ILE A 6 4.79 -4.98 -3.52
N VAL A 7 5.39 -4.03 -2.80
CA VAL A 7 6.74 -3.54 -3.06
C VAL A 7 7.53 -3.48 -1.76
N ASP A 8 8.84 -3.67 -1.85
CA ASP A 8 9.73 -3.80 -0.70
C ASP A 8 10.30 -2.44 -0.24
N SER A 9 9.85 -1.33 -0.85
CA SER A 9 10.33 0.00 -0.52
C SER A 9 9.25 1.07 -0.52
N ALA A 10 9.35 1.99 0.44
CA ALA A 10 8.49 3.16 0.50
C ALA A 10 8.63 4.04 -0.75
N ALA A 11 9.80 4.07 -1.39
CA ALA A 11 10.03 4.84 -2.61
C ALA A 11 9.15 4.34 -3.76
N GLU A 12 9.12 3.02 -4.00
CA GLU A 12 8.27 2.43 -5.03
C GLU A 12 6.77 2.60 -4.72
N ALA A 13 6.39 2.55 -3.43
CA ALA A 13 5.02 2.82 -3.02
C ALA A 13 4.60 4.26 -3.34
N ILE A 14 5.49 5.23 -3.10
CA ILE A 14 5.25 6.64 -3.46
C ILE A 14 5.12 6.81 -4.97
N GLU A 15 5.97 6.15 -5.77
CA GLU A 15 5.87 6.18 -7.24
C GLU A 15 4.51 5.65 -7.74
N ALA A 16 4.01 4.57 -7.13
CA ALA A 16 2.69 4.03 -7.46
C ALA A 16 1.54 5.00 -7.11
N VAL A 17 1.64 5.73 -5.99
CA VAL A 17 0.67 6.77 -5.61
C VAL A 17 0.69 7.91 -6.62
N GLN A 18 1.87 8.39 -7.01
CA GLN A 18 2.01 9.44 -8.01
C GLN A 18 1.45 9.01 -9.37
N ALA A 19 1.66 7.76 -9.77
CA ALA A 19 1.07 7.22 -10.98
C ALA A 19 -0.46 7.15 -10.92
N ALA A 20 -1.03 6.78 -9.76
CA ALA A 20 -2.48 6.76 -9.57
C ALA A 20 -3.10 8.16 -9.66
N ASP A 21 -2.44 9.18 -9.09
CA ASP A 21 -2.86 10.60 -9.19
C ASP A 21 -2.91 11.07 -10.65
N VAL A 22 -1.86 10.79 -11.44
CA VAL A 22 -1.81 11.14 -12.87
C VAL A 22 -2.95 10.51 -13.68
N LEU A 23 -3.43 9.35 -13.26
CA LEU A 23 -4.49 8.59 -13.92
C LEU A 23 -5.89 8.85 -13.35
N ASP A 24 -6.02 9.77 -12.38
CA ASP A 24 -7.27 10.05 -11.66
C ASP A 24 -7.87 8.78 -11.01
N LEU A 25 -7.00 7.93 -10.45
CA LEU A 25 -7.37 6.67 -9.78
C LEU A 25 -7.37 6.82 -8.26
N GLY A 26 -8.18 6.01 -7.59
CA GLY A 26 -8.11 5.88 -6.14
C GLY A 26 -7.01 4.91 -5.72
N VAL A 27 -6.37 5.18 -4.59
CA VAL A 27 -5.35 4.28 -4.03
C VAL A 27 -5.51 4.17 -2.51
N ARG A 28 -5.33 2.96 -1.96
CA ARG A 28 -5.08 2.72 -0.54
C ARG A 28 -3.67 2.17 -0.41
N VAL A 29 -2.87 2.77 0.47
CA VAL A 29 -1.50 2.32 0.73
C VAL A 29 -1.36 2.07 2.22
N TYR A 30 -0.80 0.92 2.58
CA TYR A 30 -0.47 0.59 3.95
C TYR A 30 0.75 -0.31 4.01
N ASN A 31 1.45 -0.24 5.13
CA ASN A 31 2.60 -1.09 5.40
C ASN A 31 2.18 -2.36 6.16
N ARG A 32 2.89 -3.46 5.92
CA ARG A 32 2.85 -4.65 6.78
C ARG A 32 4.27 -5.17 7.03
N LEU A 33 4.44 -5.80 8.19
CA LEU A 33 5.66 -6.54 8.52
C LEU A 33 5.41 -8.03 8.24
N VAL A 34 6.31 -8.66 7.50
CA VAL A 34 6.26 -10.10 7.22
C VAL A 34 7.55 -10.78 7.66
N PRO A 35 7.51 -12.07 8.05
CA PRO A 35 8.73 -12.82 8.33
C PRO A 35 9.65 -12.85 7.12
N ASP A 36 10.93 -12.61 7.38
CA ASP A 36 11.99 -12.66 6.40
C ASP A 36 12.09 -14.05 5.76
N SER A 37 12.26 -14.08 4.44
CA SER A 37 12.25 -15.35 3.69
C SER A 37 13.56 -16.15 3.83
N GLU A 38 14.66 -15.51 4.23
CA GLU A 38 15.96 -16.16 4.41
C GLU A 38 16.10 -16.78 5.80
N ASP A 39 15.80 -16.03 6.85
CA ASP A 39 16.03 -16.47 8.23
C ASP A 39 14.73 -16.71 9.03
N GLY A 40 13.60 -16.09 8.66
CA GLY A 40 12.29 -16.26 9.34
C GLY A 40 12.22 -15.71 10.77
N GLU A 41 13.33 -15.17 11.28
CA GLU A 41 13.45 -14.53 12.60
C GLU A 41 13.38 -13.00 12.51
N SER A 42 13.82 -12.41 11.39
CA SER A 42 13.66 -10.99 11.05
C SER A 42 12.27 -10.71 10.47
N LEU A 43 11.88 -9.43 10.52
CA LEU A 43 10.69 -8.93 9.83
C LEU A 43 11.12 -7.99 8.70
N ASP A 44 10.62 -8.26 7.51
CA ASP A 44 10.73 -7.37 6.35
C ASP A 44 9.54 -6.42 6.26
N GLU A 45 9.83 -5.21 5.80
CA GLU A 45 8.84 -4.19 5.53
C GLU A 45 8.28 -4.36 4.11
N GLU A 46 6.98 -4.61 3.99
CA GLU A 46 6.29 -4.67 2.69
C GLU A 46 5.21 -3.59 2.59
N TRP A 47 5.15 -2.91 1.46
CA TRP A 47 4.14 -1.91 1.16
C TRP A 47 3.06 -2.49 0.25
N VAL A 48 1.82 -2.50 0.72
CA VAL A 48 0.66 -2.95 -0.04
C VAL A 48 -0.05 -1.75 -0.66
N ILE A 49 -0.24 -1.81 -1.97
CA ILE A 49 -0.86 -0.76 -2.78
C ILE A 49 -2.09 -1.33 -3.45
N GLU A 50 -3.26 -0.89 -3.04
CA GLU A 50 -4.54 -1.26 -3.62
C GLU A 50 -5.03 -0.13 -4.53
N VAL A 51 -5.19 -0.41 -5.82
CA VAL A 51 -5.66 0.58 -6.81
C VAL A 51 -7.14 0.39 -7.07
N TYR A 52 -7.87 1.49 -7.20
CA TYR A 52 -9.31 1.55 -7.40
C TYR A 52 -9.62 2.46 -8.57
N SER A 53 -10.77 2.23 -9.21
CA SER A 53 -11.26 3.09 -10.29
C SER A 53 -11.70 4.48 -9.82
N ASN A 54 -11.86 4.68 -8.51
CA ASN A 54 -12.19 5.94 -7.83
C ASN A 54 -11.62 5.89 -6.41
N ALA A 55 -11.44 7.05 -5.77
CA ALA A 55 -10.97 7.15 -4.38
C ALA A 55 -11.76 6.20 -3.45
N PRO A 56 -11.08 5.32 -2.69
CA PRO A 56 -11.75 4.48 -1.71
C PRO A 56 -12.37 5.36 -0.61
N ALA A 57 -13.48 4.90 -0.03
CA ALA A 57 -14.06 5.56 1.15
C ALA A 57 -13.04 5.47 2.29
N VAL A 58 -12.66 6.61 2.85
CA VAL A 58 -11.89 6.69 4.09
C VAL A 58 -12.91 6.72 5.22
N ASP A 59 -12.91 5.72 6.09
CA ASP A 59 -13.77 5.73 7.27
C ASP A 59 -13.09 6.64 8.31
N PRO A 60 -13.65 7.82 8.63
CA PRO A 60 -12.98 8.80 9.49
C PRO A 60 -12.93 8.37 10.96
N ASP A 61 -13.60 7.26 11.32
CA ASP A 61 -13.68 6.73 12.68
C ASP A 61 -12.66 5.61 12.96
N GLU A 62 -11.81 5.22 12.00
CA GLU A 62 -10.72 4.24 12.22
C GLU A 62 -9.45 4.85 12.88
N ASP A 63 -9.40 6.17 13.10
CA ASP A 63 -8.26 6.91 13.67
C ASP A 63 -8.41 7.24 15.19
N GLU A 64 -9.45 6.76 15.88
CA GLU A 64 -9.68 6.96 17.33
C GLU A 64 -9.46 5.67 18.16
N ASP A 65 -8.20 5.25 18.36
CA ASP A 65 -7.80 4.33 19.45
C ASP A 65 -6.39 4.61 19.98
#